data_AF-A0A2C0ZEH1-F1
#
_entry.id   AF-A0A2C0ZEH1-F1
#
_cell.length_a   1.000
_cell.length_b   1.000
_cell.length_c   1.000
_cell.angle_alpha   90.00
_cell.angle_beta   90.00
_cell.angle_gamma   90.00
#
_symmetry.space_group_name_H-M   'P 1'
#
loop_
_entity.id
_entity.type
_entity.pdbx_description
1 polymer ?
#
loop_
_entity_poly.entity_id
_entity_poly.type
_entity_poly.pdbx_seq_one_letter_code
_entity_poly.pdbx_strand_id
1 'polypeptide(L)' 'MNIKKIQAKVNDFKTFGAITTALATFFYIGTLLPKDGLTQHKILTIESIVFAMLIIALGFFLTSNYFKRKLQNEEQA' A
#
# COMPACT_ATOMS: atom_id res chain seq x y z
N MET A 1 3.40 21.30 -18.87
CA MET A 1 3.07 20.17 -17.96
C MET A 1 1.97 20.64 -17.01
N ASN A 2 0.79 19.99 -16.97
CA ASN A 2 -0.33 20.47 -16.12
C ASN A 2 -0.19 19.90 -14.71
N ILE A 3 0.52 20.66 -13.85
CA ILE A 3 0.91 20.26 -12.49
C ILE A 3 -0.29 19.81 -11.65
N LYS A 4 -1.47 20.43 -11.83
CA LYS A 4 -2.71 20.04 -11.15
C LYS A 4 -3.15 18.60 -11.47
N LYS A 5 -2.96 18.13 -12.71
CA LYS A 5 -3.26 16.73 -13.09
C LYS A 5 -2.28 15.74 -12.45
N ILE A 6 -1.02 16.12 -12.31
CA ILE A 6 0.00 15.27 -11.66
C ILE A 6 -0.29 15.19 -10.17
N GLN A 7 -0.63 16.29 -9.53
CA GLN A 7 -1.00 16.35 -8.11
C GLN A 7 -2.24 15.50 -7.80
N ALA A 8 -3.28 15.60 -8.63
CA ALA A 8 -4.48 14.76 -8.50
C ALA A 8 -4.12 13.27 -8.60
N LYS A 9 -3.28 12.89 -9.58
CA LYS A 9 -2.86 11.50 -9.77
C LYS A 9 -2.03 10.97 -8.60
N VAL A 10 -1.16 11.79 -8.01
CA VAL A 10 -0.40 11.44 -6.79
C VAL A 10 -1.35 11.23 -5.61
N ASN A 11 -2.40 12.04 -5.50
CA ASN A 11 -3.40 11.89 -4.45
C ASN A 11 -4.23 10.60 -4.60
N ASP A 12 -4.57 10.22 -5.84
CA ASP A 12 -5.23 8.94 -6.12
C ASP A 12 -4.35 7.76 -5.71
N PHE A 13 -3.05 7.80 -6.02
CA PHE A 13 -2.11 6.76 -5.59
C PHE A 13 -1.96 6.67 -4.06
N LYS A 14 -1.97 7.81 -3.36
CA LYS A 14 -1.99 7.81 -1.89
C LYS A 14 -3.26 7.17 -1.33
N THR A 15 -4.41 7.50 -1.91
CA THR A 15 -5.70 6.95 -1.50
C THR A 15 -5.76 5.44 -1.76
N PHE A 16 -5.26 4.99 -2.91
CA PHE A 16 -5.11 3.58 -3.23
C PHE A 16 -4.21 2.86 -2.22
N GLY A 17 -3.08 3.46 -1.83
CA GLY A 17 -2.20 2.92 -0.80
C GLY A 17 -2.89 2.78 0.56
N ALA A 18 -3.67 3.79 0.98
CA ALA A 18 -4.44 3.75 2.22
C ALA A 18 -5.52 2.66 2.20
N ILE A 19 -6.29 2.55 1.11
CA ILE A 19 -7.33 1.51 0.94
C ILE A 19 -6.70 0.11 0.94
N THR A 20 -5.58 -0.07 0.23
CA THR A 20 -4.86 -1.35 0.17
C THR A 20 -4.33 -1.75 1.54
N THR A 21 -3.82 -0.79 2.32
CA THR A 21 -3.34 -1.02 3.69
C THR A 21 -4.49 -1.42 4.62
N ALA A 22 -5.64 -0.76 4.51
CA ALA A 22 -6.84 -1.11 5.28
C ALA A 22 -7.34 -2.52 4.92
N LEU A 23 -7.41 -2.86 3.63
CA LEU A 23 -7.76 -4.20 3.15
C LEU A 23 -6.79 -5.27 3.66
N ALA A 24 -5.48 -5.01 3.58
CA ALA A 24 -4.45 -5.91 4.11
C ALA A 24 -4.63 -6.16 5.61
N THR A 25 -4.93 -5.11 6.38
CA THR A 25 -5.21 -5.22 7.82
C THR A 25 -6.46 -6.05 8.09
N PHE A 26 -7.53 -5.83 7.34
CA PHE A 26 -8.76 -6.63 7.45
C PHE A 26 -8.54 -8.10 7.10
N PHE A 27 -7.75 -8.39 6.04
CA PHE A 27 -7.40 -9.77 5.69
C PHE A 27 -6.57 -10.44 6.79
N TYR A 28 -5.62 -9.73 7.39
CA TYR A 28 -4.85 -10.24 8.51
C TYR A 28 -5.73 -10.56 9.73
N ILE A 29 -6.63 -9.65 10.12
CA ILE A 29 -7.60 -9.91 11.20
C ILE A 29 -8.47 -11.13 10.87
N GLY A 30 -8.89 -11.27 9.60
CA GLY A 30 -9.64 -12.43 9.12
C GLY A 30 -8.88 -13.76 9.23
N THR A 31 -7.55 -13.75 9.23
CA THR A 31 -6.72 -14.93 9.49
C THR A 31 -6.51 -15.25 10.97
N LEU A 32 -6.62 -14.25 11.84
CA LEU A 32 -6.52 -14.40 13.30
C LEU A 32 -7.81 -14.95 13.92
N LEU A 33 -8.97 -14.73 13.29
CA LEU A 33 -10.24 -15.30 13.71
C LEU A 33 -10.23 -16.82 13.51
N PRO A 34 -10.22 -17.64 14.59
CA PRO A 34 -10.17 -19.08 14.47
C PRO A 34 -11.51 -19.55 13.91
N LYS A 35 -11.55 -19.80 12.60
CA LYS A 35 -12.59 -20.64 12.03
C LYS A 35 -12.16 -22.08 12.26
N ASP A 36 -12.93 -22.79 13.06
CA ASP A 36 -12.76 -24.23 13.27
C ASP A 36 -12.55 -24.92 11.89
N GLY A 37 -11.34 -25.43 11.66
CA GLY A 37 -10.96 -26.09 10.41
C GLY A 37 -9.86 -25.43 9.56
N LEU A 38 -9.33 -24.26 9.92
CA LEU A 38 -8.18 -23.68 9.22
C LEU A 38 -6.85 -24.27 9.71
N THR A 39 -6.23 -25.12 8.89
CA THR A 39 -4.90 -25.69 9.15
C THR A 39 -3.84 -24.59 9.23
N GLN A 40 -2.88 -24.67 10.15
CA GLN A 40 -1.84 -23.65 10.36
C GLN A 40 -1.11 -23.22 9.07
N HIS A 41 -0.91 -24.13 8.12
CA HIS A 41 -0.28 -23.82 6.84
C HIS A 41 -1.04 -22.77 6.02
N LYS A 42 -2.39 -22.75 6.08
CA LYS A 42 -3.20 -21.77 5.35
C LYS A 42 -3.08 -20.38 5.96
N ILE A 43 -3.02 -20.30 7.29
CA ILE A 43 -2.79 -19.05 8.02
C ILE A 43 -1.43 -18.47 7.66
N LEU A 44 -0.37 -19.30 7.73
CA LEU A 44 0.99 -18.90 7.37
C LEU A 44 1.09 -18.40 5.91
N THR A 45 0.37 -19.07 4.99
CA THR A 45 0.35 -18.67 3.58
C THR A 45 -0.30 -17.30 3.42
N ILE A 46 -1.46 -17.06 4.02
CA ILE A 46 -2.15 -15.77 3.90
C ILE A 46 -1.33 -14.66 4.58
N GLU A 47 -0.76 -14.92 5.75
CA GLU A 47 0.12 -13.98 6.45
C GLU A 47 1.33 -13.58 5.59
N SER A 48 2.00 -14.56 4.96
CA SER A 48 3.13 -14.28 4.06
C SER A 48 2.74 -13.45 2.84
N ILE A 49 1.56 -13.68 2.26
CA ILE A 49 1.03 -12.90 1.14
C ILE A 49 0.76 -11.46 1.58
N VAL A 50 0.11 -11.28 2.73
CA VAL A 50 -0.18 -9.95 3.29
C VAL A 50 1.14 -9.21 3.56
N PHE A 51 2.13 -9.88 4.15
CA PHE A 51 3.45 -9.30 4.40
C PHE A 51 4.15 -8.86 3.11
N ALA A 52 4.14 -9.72 2.07
CA ALA A 52 4.72 -9.37 0.77
C ALA A 52 4.00 -8.17 0.13
N MET A 53 2.67 -8.13 0.21
CA MET A 53 1.87 -7.00 -0.30
C MET A 53 2.20 -5.69 0.43
N LEU A 54 2.38 -5.73 1.75
CA LEU A 54 2.75 -4.56 2.55
C LEU A 54 4.15 -4.05 2.19
N ILE A 55 5.13 -4.94 1.99
CA ILE A 55 6.48 -4.55 1.55
C ILE A 55 6.42 -3.86 0.17
N ILE A 56 5.66 -4.41 -0.76
CA ILE A 56 5.48 -3.83 -2.10
C ILE A 56 4.81 -2.45 -2.00
N ALA A 57 3.75 -2.34 -1.19
CA ALA A 57 3.05 -1.07 -0.96
C ALA A 57 3.97 0.00 -0.37
N LEU A 58 4.83 -0.38 0.59
CA LEU A 58 5.85 0.51 1.16
C LEU A 58 6.84 0.99 0.10
N GLY A 59 7.32 0.10 -0.76
CA GLY A 59 8.21 0.45 -1.88
C GLY A 59 7.58 1.46 -2.84
N PHE A 60 6.31 1.26 -3.21
CA PHE A 60 5.56 2.23 -4.03
C PHE A 60 5.34 3.55 -3.30
N PHE A 61 5.08 3.53 -1.99
CA PHE A 61 4.88 4.74 -1.20
C PHE A 61 6.17 5.59 -1.12
N LEU A 62 7.32 4.97 -0.86
CA LEU A 62 8.61 5.63 -0.86
C LEU A 62 8.94 6.22 -2.23
N THR A 63 8.71 5.45 -3.30
CA THR A 63 8.91 5.89 -4.68
C THR A 63 8.02 7.10 -5.01
N SER A 64 6.74 7.07 -4.61
CA SER A 64 5.81 8.20 -4.79
C SER A 64 6.27 9.45 -4.05
N ASN A 65 6.73 9.31 -2.80
CA ASN A 65 7.28 10.43 -2.04
C ASN A 65 8.57 10.99 -2.64
N TYR A 66 9.43 10.13 -3.19
CA TYR A 66 10.63 10.57 -3.91
C TYR A 66 10.27 11.42 -5.13
N PHE A 67 9.34 10.96 -5.97
CA PHE A 67 8.89 11.75 -7.12
C PHE A 67 8.19 13.03 -6.72
N LYS A 68 7.41 13.04 -5.64
CA LYS A 68 6.79 14.25 -5.10
C LYS A 68 7.85 15.28 -4.66
N ARG A 69 8.89 14.86 -3.93
CA ARG A 69 9.99 15.75 -3.52
C ARG A 69 10.76 16.28 -4.73
N LYS A 70 11.03 15.42 -5.73
CA LYS A 70 11.71 15.84 -6.95
C LYS A 70 10.91 16.90 -7.73
N LEU A 71 9.60 16.70 -7.88
CA LEU A 71 8.69 17.68 -8.50
C LEU A 71 8.69 19.03 -7.77
N GLN A 72 8.66 19.03 -6.44
CA GLN A 72 8.69 20.28 -5.66
C GLN A 72 10.01 21.04 -5.80
N ASN A 73 11.13 20.33 -5.91
CA ASN A 73 12.44 20.94 -6.12
C ASN A 73 12.58 21.54 -7.53
N GLU A 74 11.98 20.91 -8.54
CA GLU A 74 11.96 21.44 -9.92
C GLU A 74 10.97 22.61 -10.09
N GLU A 75 9.93 22.73 -9.27
CA GLU A 75 9.00 23.87 -9.26
C GLU A 75 9.60 25.15 -8.63
N GLN A 76 10.70 25.03 -7.88
CA GLN A 76 11.36 26.14 -7.17
C GLN A 76 12.61 26.68 -7.89
N ALA A 77 12.99 26.13 -9.04
CA ALA A 77 14.10 26.56 -9.88
C ALA A 77 13.60 27.30 -11.14
#